data_AF-A0ABD5Q489-F1
#
_entry.id   AF-A0ABD5Q489-F1
#
_cell.length_a   1.000
_cell.length_b   1.000
_cell.length_c   1.000
_cell.angle_alpha   90.00
_cell.angle_beta   90.00
_cell.angle_gamma   90.00
#
_symmetry.space_group_name_H-M   'P 1'
#
loop_
_entity.id
_entity.type
_entity.pdbx_description
1 polymer ?
#
loop_
_entity_poly.entity_id
_entity_poly.type
_entity_poly.pdbx_seq_one_letter_code
_entity_poly.pdbx_strand_id
1 'polypeptide(L)' 'MSSDETEEKILGTTTVTQRWRISLIKAVREEFAEDGLDVEEGDRLVYKLRDGQIIIEPA' A
#
# COMPACT_ATOMS: atom_id res chain seq x y z
N MET A 1 12.57 11.80 -25.32
CA MET A 1 12.52 12.24 -23.92
C MET A 1 11.81 11.12 -23.17
N SER A 2 12.57 10.28 -22.46
CA SER A 2 12.04 9.09 -21.78
C SER A 2 10.97 9.49 -20.77
N SER A 3 9.86 8.76 -20.81
CA SER A 3 8.86 8.71 -19.75
C SER A 3 9.55 8.47 -18.40
N ASP A 4 9.19 9.27 -17.39
CA ASP A 4 9.51 9.04 -15.98
C ASP A 4 9.33 7.56 -15.64
N GLU A 5 10.45 6.84 -15.52
CA GLU A 5 10.49 5.57 -14.84
C GLU A 5 10.29 5.92 -13.37
N THR A 6 9.03 5.87 -12.90
CA THR A 6 8.77 5.90 -11.46
C THR A 6 9.45 4.65 -10.91
N GLU A 7 10.62 4.80 -10.32
CA GLU A 7 11.37 3.68 -9.73
C GLU A 7 10.45 2.98 -8.72
N GLU A 8 10.08 1.73 -9.02
CA GLU A 8 9.26 0.92 -8.13
C GLU A 8 10.06 0.67 -6.84
N LYS A 9 9.56 1.23 -5.72
CA LYS A 9 10.18 1.05 -4.41
C LYS A 9 9.52 -0.12 -3.68
N ILE A 10 10.28 -1.18 -3.43
CA ILE A 10 9.82 -2.30 -2.60
C ILE A 10 9.91 -1.88 -1.12
N LEU A 11 8.76 -1.69 -0.48
CA LEU A 11 8.66 -1.32 0.95
C LEU A 11 8.83 -2.51 1.90
N GLY A 12 8.70 -3.73 1.38
CA GLY A 12 8.85 -4.98 2.12
C GLY A 12 7.87 -6.06 1.66
N THR A 13 7.84 -7.17 2.38
CA THR A 13 6.91 -8.28 2.13
C THR A 13 6.16 -8.66 3.40
N THR A 14 4.96 -9.21 3.24
CA THR A 14 4.15 -9.74 4.34
C THR A 14 3.53 -11.07 3.92
N THR A 15 3.32 -11.96 4.87
CA THR A 15 2.70 -13.27 4.61
C THR A 15 1.20 -13.17 4.83
N VAL A 16 0.42 -13.78 3.93
CA VAL A 16 -1.03 -13.91 4.12
C VAL A 16 -1.30 -14.76 5.35
N THR A 17 -2.09 -14.22 6.27
CA THR A 17 -2.47 -14.90 7.51
C THR A 17 -3.89 -15.47 7.42
N GLN A 18 -4.37 -16.06 8.52
CA GLN A 18 -5.72 -16.63 8.59
C GLN A 18 -6.80 -15.65 8.14
N ARG A 19 -7.79 -16.19 7.42
CA ARG A 19 -8.91 -15.44 6.82
C ARG A 19 -8.45 -14.42 5.76
N TRP A 20 -7.36 -14.73 5.04
CA TRP A 20 -6.85 -13.90 3.94
C TRP A 20 -6.45 -12.48 4.37
N ARG A 21 -6.02 -12.32 5.62
CA ARG A 21 -5.61 -11.02 6.16
C ARG A 21 -4.12 -10.77 5.90
N ILE A 22 -3.81 -9.58 5.41
CA ILE A 22 -2.45 -9.05 5.31
C ILE A 22 -2.28 -7.92 6.30
N SER A 23 -1.10 -7.82 6.91
CA SER A 23 -0.76 -6.69 7.77
C SER A 23 -0.12 -5.58 6.95
N LEU A 24 -0.56 -4.35 7.16
CA LEU A 24 0.17 -3.16 6.70
C LEU A 24 1.44 -3.02 7.55
N ILE A 25 2.59 -3.36 6.97
CA ILE A 25 3.88 -3.23 7.66
C ILE A 25 4.20 -1.76 7.92
N LYS A 26 5.06 -1.52 8.91
CA LYS A 26 5.43 -0.17 9.35
C LYS A 26 5.84 0.74 8.18
N ALA A 27 6.68 0.24 7.26
CA ALA A 27 7.13 1.00 6.09
C ALA A 27 5.96 1.53 5.25
N VAL A 28 4.92 0.73 4.99
CA VAL A 28 3.76 1.17 4.20
C VAL A 28 2.98 2.27 4.92
N ARG A 29 2.81 2.15 6.25
CA ARG A 29 2.14 3.19 7.04
C ARG A 29 2.94 4.49 7.09
N GLU A 30 4.27 4.41 7.13
CA GLU A 30 5.15 5.58 7.09
C GLU A 30 5.04 6.32 5.75
N GLU A 31 5.00 5.61 4.61
CA GLU A 31 4.78 6.27 3.30
C GLU A 31 3.42 6.98 3.24
N PHE A 32 2.35 6.37 3.75
CA PHE A 32 1.06 7.07 3.83
C PHE A 32 1.12 8.32 4.72
N ALA A 33 1.81 8.25 5.85
CA ALA A 33 1.98 9.40 6.74
C ALA A 33 2.84 10.52 6.10
N GLU A 34 3.85 10.17 5.30
CA GLU A 34 4.64 11.14 4.52
C GLU A 34 3.77 11.92 3.52
N ASP A 35 2.75 11.27 2.96
CA ASP A 35 1.73 11.89 2.11
C ASP A 35 0.61 12.61 2.88
N GLY A 36 0.69 12.66 4.21
CA GLY A 36 -0.31 13.28 5.08
C GLY A 36 -1.59 12.45 5.25
N LEU A 37 -1.54 11.15 4.97
CA LEU A 37 -2.64 10.20 5.08
C LEU A 37 -2.40 9.24 6.24
N ASP A 38 -2.60 9.71 7.47
CA ASP A 38 -2.47 8.85 8.66
C ASP A 38 -3.52 7.72 8.63
N VAL A 39 -3.07 6.48 8.50
CA VAL A 39 -3.91 5.27 8.52
C VAL A 39 -3.84 4.59 9.89
N GLU A 40 -4.98 4.48 10.57
CA GLU A 40 -5.12 3.89 11.89
C GLU A 40 -5.85 2.53 11.87
N GLU A 41 -5.80 1.83 13.00
CA GLU A 41 -6.55 0.58 13.16
C GLU A 41 -8.06 0.84 13.14
N GLY A 42 -8.76 0.14 12.25
CA GLY A 42 -10.21 0.31 12.06
C GLY A 42 -10.57 1.17 10.85
N ASP A 43 -9.59 1.89 10.28
CA ASP A 43 -9.79 2.64 9.04
C ASP A 43 -10.07 1.72 7.86
N ARG A 44 -10.79 2.26 6.89
CA ARG A 44 -11.12 1.57 5.65
C ARG A 44 -10.07 1.86 4.60
N LEU A 45 -9.72 0.82 3.85
CA LEU A 45 -8.87 0.92 2.67
C LEU A 45 -9.67 0.48 1.45
N VAL A 46 -9.37 1.10 0.31
CA VAL A 46 -9.91 0.73 -0.99
C VAL A 46 -8.88 -0.13 -1.72
N TYR A 47 -9.34 -1.29 -2.21
CA TYR A 47 -8.59 -2.12 -3.13
C TYR A 47 -9.01 -1.80 -4.56
N LYS A 48 -8.06 -1.45 -5.43
CA LYS A 48 -8.28 -1.20 -6.85
C LYS A 48 -7.47 -2.18 -7.68
N LEU A 49 -8.00 -2.61 -8.82
CA LEU A 49 -7.25 -3.34 -9.84
C LEU A 49 -6.83 -2.34 -10.94
N ARG A 50 -5.53 -2.15 -11.12
CA ARG A 50 -4.98 -1.25 -12.14
C ARG A 50 -3.77 -1.93 -12.77
N ASP A 51 -3.77 -2.03 -14.09
CA ASP A 51 -2.66 -2.61 -14.87
C ASP A 51 -2.22 -4.01 -14.39
N GLY A 52 -3.20 -4.82 -13.93
CA GLY A 52 -2.95 -6.17 -13.40
C GLY A 52 -2.42 -6.22 -11.96
N GLN A 53 -2.25 -5.07 -11.31
CA GLN A 53 -1.78 -4.93 -9.94
C GLN A 53 -2.92 -4.52 -9.00
N ILE A 54 -2.84 -4.98 -7.75
CA ILE A 54 -3.75 -4.53 -6.69
C ILE A 54 -3.13 -3.31 -6.01
N ILE A 55 -3.81 -2.18 -6.13
CA ILE A 55 -3.44 -0.92 -5.48
C ILE A 55 -4.29 -0.77 -4.21
N ILE A 56 -3.65 -0.35 -3.12
CA ILE A 56 -4.30 -0.11 -1.83
C ILE A 56 -4.21 1.38 -1.54
N GLU A 57 -5.35 2.01 -1.27
CA GLU A 57 -5.44 3.44 -0.95
C GLU A 57 -6.32 3.66 0.30
N PRO A 58 -6.05 4.69 1.12
CA PRO A 58 -6.99 5.16 2.14
C PRO A 58 -8.35 5.51 1.51
N ALA A 59 -9.44 5.21 2.22
CA ALA A 59 -10.82 5.43 1.74
C ALA A 59 -11.38 6.82 2.00
#